data_AF-A0A3L6TRZ2-F1
#
_entry.id   AF-A0A3L6TRZ2-F1
#
_cell.length_a   1.000
_cell.length_b   1.000
_cell.length_c   1.000
_cell.angle_alpha   90.00
_cell.angle_beta   90.00
_cell.angle_gamma   90.00
#
_symmetry.space_group_name_H-M   'P 1'
#
loop_
_entity.id
_entity.type
_entity.pdbx_description
1 polymer ?
#
loop_
_entity_poly.entity_id
_entity_poly.type
_entity_poly.pdbx_seq_one_letter_code
_entity_poly.pdbx_strand_id
1 'polypeptide(L)' 'MSAGLVTDEATMMRDRRYLVVENELATSHRDFLHKFGESFYREDLRISKYRKNDPSGQMGKRR' A
#
# COMPACT_ATOMS: atom_id res chain seq x y z
N MET A 1 -2.57 -14.94 -1.15
CA MET A 1 -3.14 -13.60 -1.48
C MET A 1 -2.45 -13.14 -2.76
N SER A 2 -3.19 -12.75 -3.80
CA SER A 2 -2.64 -12.37 -5.10
C SER A 2 -2.27 -10.88 -5.13
N ALA A 3 -1.28 -10.50 -5.96
CA ALA A 3 -0.87 -9.10 -6.14
C ALA A 3 -2.00 -8.16 -6.60
N GLY A 4 -3.07 -8.69 -7.20
CA GLY A 4 -4.26 -7.90 -7.55
C GLY A 4 -4.92 -7.22 -6.34
N LEU A 5 -4.89 -7.85 -5.16
CA LEU A 5 -5.44 -7.23 -3.94
C LEU A 5 -4.62 -6.01 -3.49
N VAL A 6 -3.31 -6.01 -3.74
CA VAL A 6 -2.41 -4.91 -3.34
C VAL A 6 -2.58 -3.70 -4.27
N THR A 7 -2.79 -3.93 -5.56
CA THR A 7 -3.07 -2.86 -6.54
C THR A 7 -4.44 -2.22 -6.30
N ASP A 8 -5.42 -3.00 -5.86
CA ASP A 8 -6.75 -2.49 -5.52
C ASP A 8 -6.71 -1.60 -4.26
N GLU A 9 -5.94 -2.00 -3.24
CA GLU A 9 -5.72 -1.20 -2.04
C GLU A 9 -4.95 0.10 -2.35
N ALA A 10 -3.92 0.04 -3.19
CA ALA A 10 -3.16 1.22 -3.61
C ALA A 10 -4.04 2.22 -4.38
N THR A 11 -4.92 1.71 -5.25
CA THR A 11 -5.91 2.52 -5.97
C THR A 11 -6.91 3.16 -5.00
N MET A 12 -7.46 2.39 -4.07
CA MET A 12 -8.36 2.89 -3.02
C MET A 12 -7.71 4.03 -2.20
N MET A 13 -6.43 3.90 -1.85
CA MET A 13 -5.71 4.93 -1.10
C MET A 13 -5.54 6.23 -1.89
N ARG A 14 -5.18 6.13 -3.17
CA ARG A 14 -5.07 7.30 -4.05
C ARG A 14 -6.41 8.03 -4.14
N ASP A 15 -7.49 7.30 -4.34
CA ASP A 15 -8.85 7.86 -4.47
C ASP A 15 -9.28 8.58 -3.17
N ARG A 16 -8.78 8.11 -2.01
CA ARG A 16 -8.96 8.75 -0.70
C ARG A 16 -7.96 9.88 -0.40
N ARG A 17 -7.24 10.37 -1.40
CA ARG A 17 -6.23 11.45 -1.30
C ARG A 17 -5.03 11.14 -0.41
N TYR A 18 -4.66 9.87 -0.27
CA TYR A 18 -3.37 9.50 0.30
C TYR A 18 -2.26 9.60 -0.75
N LEU A 19 -1.02 9.80 -0.28
CA LEU A 19 0.14 9.87 -1.14
C LEU A 19 0.52 8.47 -1.64
N VAL A 20 0.13 8.16 -2.87
CA VAL A 20 0.46 6.92 -3.58
C VAL A 20 1.23 7.28 -4.85
N VAL A 21 2.36 6.62 -5.07
CA VAL A 21 3.22 6.84 -6.25
C VAL A 21 2.84 5.86 -7.36
N GLU A 22 3.03 6.21 -8.62
CA GLU A 22 2.68 5.35 -9.78
C GLU A 22 3.29 3.94 -9.68
N ASN A 23 4.52 3.82 -9.19
CA ASN A 23 5.17 2.51 -9.02
C ASN A 23 4.41 1.56 -8.07
N GLU A 24 3.65 2.11 -7.12
CA GLU A 24 2.84 1.30 -6.20
C GLU A 24 1.53 0.84 -6.84
N LEU A 25 1.00 1.61 -7.80
CA LEU A 25 -0.15 1.22 -8.61
C LEU A 25 0.23 0.19 -9.67
N ALA A 26 1.44 0.29 -10.20
CA ALA A 26 1.96 -0.57 -11.26
C ALA A 26 2.79 -1.76 -10.72
N THR A 27 2.75 -2.04 -9.41
CA THR A 27 3.52 -3.13 -8.82
C THR A 27 3.08 -4.48 -9.40
N SER A 28 4.00 -5.19 -10.05
CA SER A 28 3.73 -6.53 -10.57
C SER A 28 3.75 -7.58 -9.46
N HIS A 29 3.15 -8.75 -9.72
CA HIS A 29 3.22 -9.88 -8.79
C HIS A 29 4.66 -10.31 -8.50
N ARG A 30 5.53 -10.29 -9.52
CA ARG A 30 6.94 -10.65 -9.37
C ARG A 30 7.66 -9.67 -8.45
N ASP A 31 7.42 -8.37 -8.62
CA ASP A 31 8.07 -7.34 -7.80
C ASP A 31 7.55 -7.38 -6.36
N PHE A 32 6.26 -7.69 -6.18
CA PHE A 32 5.68 -7.94 -4.86
C PHE A 32 6.36 -9.11 -4.15
N LEU A 33 6.47 -10.27 -4.81
CA LEU A 33 7.15 -11.45 -4.25
C LEU A 33 8.65 -11.21 -4.04
N HIS A 34 9.32 -10.45 -4.91
CA HIS A 34 10.72 -10.09 -4.70
C HIS A 34 10.90 -9.21 -3.44
N LYS A 35 9.91 -8.37 -3.13
CA LYS A 35 9.95 -7.46 -1.98
C LYS A 35 9.57 -8.14 -0.66
N PHE A 36 8.58 -9.01 -0.67
CA PHE A 36 8.01 -9.60 0.56
C PHE A 36 8.28 -11.11 0.70
N GLY A 37 8.79 -11.77 -0.34
CA GLY A 37 8.97 -13.22 -0.40
C GLY A 37 7.68 -13.96 -0.75
N GLU A 38 7.81 -15.28 -0.96
CA GLU A 38 6.65 -16.17 -1.15
C GLU A 38 5.92 -16.49 0.16
N SER A 39 6.64 -16.40 1.29
CA SER A 39 6.10 -16.54 2.63
C SER A 39 6.21 -15.20 3.35
N PHE A 40 5.07 -14.54 3.55
CA PHE A 40 4.95 -13.28 4.26
C PHE A 40 3.78 -13.33 5.24
N TYR A 41 3.87 -12.55 6.30
CA TYR A 41 2.79 -12.37 7.25
C TYR A 41 1.99 -11.10 6.93
N ARG A 42 0.78 -10.97 7.49
CA ARG A 42 -0.09 -9.81 7.23
C ARG A 42 0.52 -8.52 7.78
N GLU A 43 1.23 -8.62 8.89
CA GLU A 43 1.94 -7.54 9.56
C GLU A 43 3.07 -6.95 8.70
N ASP A 44 3.66 -7.74 7.79
CA ASP A 44 4.68 -7.28 6.85
C ASP A 44 4.08 -6.35 5.78
N LEU A 45 2.78 -6.49 5.51
CA LEU A 45 2.02 -5.64 4.59
C LEU A 45 1.49 -4.37 5.24
N ARG A 46 2.06 -3.93 6.37
CA ARG A 46 1.58 -2.72 7.05
C ARG A 46 1.79 -1.48 6.19
N ILE A 47 0.68 -0.92 5.73
CA ILE A 47 0.67 0.27 4.88
C ILE A 47 0.70 1.54 5.73
N SER A 48 1.82 2.26 5.69
CA SER A 48 1.98 3.56 6.33
C SER A 48 1.93 4.68 5.29
N LYS A 49 0.75 5.29 5.12
CA LYS A 49 0.53 6.41 4.18
C LYS A 49 0.10 7.68 4.89
N TYR A 50 0.60 8.80 4.37
CA TYR A 50 0.20 10.13 4.77
C TYR A 50 -0.83 10.70 3.80
N ARG A 51 -1.74 11.53 4.29
CA ARG A 51 -2.61 12.31 3.41
C ARG A 51 -1.77 13.30 2.62
N LYS A 52 -2.08 13.44 1.33
CA LYS A 52 -1.31 14.31 0.41
C LYS A 52 -1.21 15.76 0.91
N ASN A 53 -2.23 16.24 1.63
CA ASN A 53 -2.31 17.62 2.12
C ASN A 53 -2.15 17.73 3.65
N ASP A 54 -1.93 16.62 4.35
CA ASP A 54 -1.78 16.60 5.80
C ASP A 54 -0.81 15.48 6.22
N PRO A 55 0.49 15.81 6.37
CA PRO A 55 1.49 14.84 6.79
C PRO A 55 1.33 14.41 8.26
N SER A 56 0.44 15.03 9.05
CA SER A 56 0.11 14.56 10.41
C SER A 56 -0.95 13.45 10.41
N GLY A 57 -1.75 13.36 9.33
CA GLY A 57 -2.79 12.37 9.12
C GLY A 57 -2.27 11.07 8.52
N GLN A 58 -1.64 10.22 9.35
CA GLN A 58 -1.25 8.86 8.95
C GLN A 58 -2.47 7.91 8.96
N MET A 59 -2.65 7.11 7.91
CA MET A 59 -3.55 5.95 7.97
C MET A 59 -3.05 4.98 9.04
N GLY A 60 -3.87 4.72 10.06
CA GLY A 60 -3.56 3.75 11.12
C GLY A 60 -3.60 4.32 12.54
N LYS A 61 -3.62 5.64 12.73
CA LYS A 61 -3.96 6.23 14.03
C LYS A 61 -5.48 6.32 14.18
N ARG A 62 -6.11 5.21 14.56
CA ARG A 62 -7.36 5.31 15.31
C ARG A 62 -6.95 5.80 16.70
N ARG A 63 -7.43 6.99 17.08
CA ARG A 63 -7.48 7.35 18.49
C ARG A 63 -8.38 6.38 19.24
#